data_AF-A0A6L7QIM2-F1
#
_entry.id   AF-A0A6L7QIM2-F1
#
_cell.length_a   1.000
_cell.length_b   1.000
_cell.length_c   1.000
_cell.angle_alpha   90.00
_cell.angle_beta   90.00
_cell.angle_gamma   90.00
#
_symmetry.space_group_name_H-M   'P 1'
#
loop_
_entity.id
_entity.type
_entity.pdbx_description
1 polymer ?
#
loop_
_entity_poly.entity_id
_entity_poly.type
_entity_poly.pdbx_seq_one_letter_code
_entity_poly.pdbx_strand_id
1 'polypeptide(L)'
;MNPAVDFYDFMAQTAPHATYVRAKIYKIDRGREEWLDYERIVEILRQVDFNGNMSIVFEGQGNAVSDLEAIGLAVDYLRGLLA
;
A
#
# COMPACT_ATOMS: atom_id res chain seq x y z
N MET A 1 2.52 -4.10 17.73
CA MET A 1 3.79 -3.54 17.19
C MET A 1 4.23 -2.42 18.10
N ASN A 2 5.54 -2.22 18.30
CA ASN A 2 6.03 -1.07 19.06
C ASN A 2 5.68 0.22 18.29
N PRO A 3 4.84 1.12 18.82
CA PRO A 3 4.45 2.35 18.13
C PRO A 3 5.63 3.28 17.84
N ALA A 4 6.76 3.11 18.54
CA ALA A 4 7.98 3.88 18.34
C ALA A 4 8.79 3.43 17.11
N VAL A 5 8.44 2.29 16.49
CA VAL A 5 9.14 1.81 15.31
C VAL A 5 8.42 2.31 14.06
N ASP A 6 9.03 3.28 13.40
CA ASP A 6 8.62 3.74 12.09
C ASP A 6 9.14 2.77 11.01
N PHE A 7 8.31 1.82 10.60
CA PHE A 7 8.73 0.82 9.61
C PHE A 7 8.91 1.39 8.20
N TYR A 8 8.41 2.60 7.92
CA TYR A 8 8.62 3.24 6.63
C TYR A 8 10.09 3.62 6.41
N ASP A 9 10.85 3.87 7.48
CA ASP A 9 12.30 4.11 7.39
C ASP A 9 13.05 2.85 6.93
N PHE A 10 12.60 1.66 7.34
CA PHE A 10 13.13 0.40 6.82
C PHE A 10 12.71 0.16 5.37
N MET A 11 11.51 0.61 4.97
CA MET A 11 11.11 0.60 3.56
C MET A 11 12.04 1.48 2.72
N ALA A 12 12.34 2.71 3.16
CA ALA A 12 13.24 3.61 2.45
C ALA A 12 14.66 3.02 2.27
N GLN A 13 15.17 2.31 3.28
CA GLN A 13 16.46 1.62 3.18
C GLN A 13 16.47 0.46 2.18
N THR A 14 15.33 -0.19 1.95
CA THR A 14 15.22 -1.39 1.12
C THR A 14 14.64 -1.14 -0.27
N ALA A 15 13.94 -0.02 -0.46
CA ALA A 15 13.32 0.37 -1.72
C ALA A 15 14.30 0.38 -2.92
N PRO A 16 15.57 0.85 -2.81
CA PRO A 16 16.53 0.81 -3.92
C PRO A 16 16.85 -0.60 -4.43
N HIS A 17 16.56 -1.64 -3.63
CA HIS A 17 16.83 -3.04 -3.96
C HIS A 17 15.56 -3.80 -4.34
N ALA A 18 14.39 -3.14 -4.34
CA ALA A 18 13.13 -3.77 -4.64
C ALA A 18 13.03 -4.12 -6.13
N THR A 19 12.75 -5.38 -6.44
CA THR A 19 12.40 -5.83 -7.79
C THR A 19 10.90 -5.97 -8.00
N TYR A 20 10.12 -5.91 -6.91
CA TYR A 20 8.69 -6.16 -6.89
C TYR A 20 8.06 -5.62 -5.59
N VAL A 21 6.88 -5.02 -5.68
CA VAL A 21 6.13 -4.49 -4.53
C VAL A 21 4.83 -5.28 -4.33
N ARG A 22 4.55 -5.64 -3.07
CA ARG A 22 3.28 -6.26 -2.65
C ARG A 22 2.53 -5.27 -1.77
N ALA A 23 1.51 -4.65 -2.34
CA ALA A 23 0.63 -3.71 -1.67
C ALA A 23 -0.36 -4.48 -0.77
N LYS A 24 -0.08 -4.52 0.54
CA LYS A 24 -0.99 -5.08 1.55
C LYS A 24 -2.18 -4.16 1.76
N ILE A 25 -3.39 -4.70 1.69
CA ILE A 25 -4.64 -3.95 1.89
C ILE A 25 -5.45 -4.64 2.98
N TYR A 26 -5.77 -3.90 4.04
CA TYR A 26 -6.50 -4.40 5.20
C TYR A 26 -7.91 -3.83 5.23
N LYS A 27 -8.06 -2.51 5.23
CA LYS A 27 -9.34 -1.82 5.47
C LYS A 27 -9.47 -0.64 4.51
N ILE A 28 -10.35 -0.80 3.51
CA ILE A 28 -10.40 0.02 2.30
C ILE A 28 -11.84 0.41 1.90
N ASP A 29 -12.85 -0.05 2.63
CA ASP A 29 -14.28 0.17 2.33
C ASP A 29 -14.75 1.64 2.41
N ARG A 30 -13.88 2.55 2.85
CA ARG A 30 -14.08 4.01 2.74
C ARG A 30 -13.37 4.65 1.53
N GLY A 31 -12.79 3.83 0.65
CA GLY A 31 -12.05 4.29 -0.53
C GLY A 31 -10.60 4.72 -0.26
N ARG A 32 -10.11 4.57 0.98
CA ARG A 32 -8.71 4.81 1.38
C ARG A 32 -8.28 3.73 2.36
N GLU A 33 -7.02 3.28 2.24
CA GLU A 33 -6.49 2.30 3.18
C GLU A 33 -6.30 2.94 4.56
N GLU A 34 -6.87 2.33 5.59
CA GLU A 34 -6.89 2.91 6.94
C GLU A 34 -5.70 2.48 7.81
N TRP A 35 -4.98 1.41 7.44
CA TRP A 35 -3.92 0.83 8.28
C TRP A 35 -2.52 1.23 7.86
N LEU A 36 -2.30 1.43 6.55
CA LEU A 36 -1.02 1.78 5.96
C LEU A 36 -1.12 3.14 5.27
N ASP A 37 -0.10 3.97 5.48
CA ASP A 37 0.05 5.25 4.83
C ASP A 37 0.63 5.07 3.42
N TYR A 38 -0.26 4.83 2.47
CA TYR A 38 0.14 4.64 1.07
C TYR A 38 0.66 5.90 0.39
N GLU A 39 0.34 7.10 0.89
CA GLU A 39 0.93 8.34 0.36
C GLU A 39 2.43 8.33 0.65
N ARG A 40 2.82 8.03 1.90
CA ARG A 40 4.23 7.89 2.28
C ARG A 40 4.93 6.73 1.56
N ILE A 41 4.25 5.59 1.40
CA ILE A 41 4.82 4.44 0.67
C ILE A 41 5.12 4.81 -0.78
N VAL A 42 4.18 5.46 -1.48
CA VAL A 42 4.36 5.85 -2.89
C VAL A 42 5.47 6.90 -3.01
N GLU A 43 5.59 7.83 -2.06
CA GLU A 43 6.69 8.79 -2.04
C GLU A 43 8.06 8.10 -1.93
N ILE A 44 8.21 7.11 -1.03
CA ILE A 44 9.44 6.32 -0.89
C ILE A 44 9.80 5.62 -2.21
N LEU A 45 8.80 5.03 -2.89
CA LEU A 45 9.01 4.34 -4.17
C LEU A 45 9.41 5.32 -5.28
N ARG A 46 8.81 6.52 -5.30
CA ARG A 46 9.16 7.60 -6.25
C ARG A 46 10.58 8.11 -6.04
N GLN A 47 11.05 8.22 -4.80
CA GLN A 47 12.42 8.69 -4.49
C GLN A 47 13.52 7.79 -5.06
N VAL A 48 13.21 6.53 -5.37
CA VAL A 48 14.15 5.55 -5.94
C VAL A 48 13.84 5.17 -7.39
N ASP A 49 12.98 5.96 -8.06
CA ASP A 49 12.52 5.71 -9.44
C ASP A 49 12.02 4.27 -9.66
N PHE A 50 11.34 3.70 -8.65
CA PHE A 50 10.82 2.33 -8.78
C PHE A 50 9.74 2.29 -9.88
N ASN A 51 10.03 1.55 -10.95
CA ASN A 51 9.15 1.34 -12.10
C ASN A 51 8.82 -0.15 -12.32
N GLY A 52 8.88 -0.94 -11.24
CA GLY A 52 8.56 -2.36 -11.26
C GLY A 52 7.07 -2.64 -11.05
N ASN A 53 6.72 -3.93 -11.06
CA ASN A 53 5.34 -4.35 -10.83
C ASN A 53 4.92 -4.18 -9.36
N MET A 54 3.65 -3.81 -9.17
CA MET A 54 2.98 -3.78 -7.88
C MET A 54 1.74 -4.67 -7.93
N SER A 55 1.63 -5.64 -7.02
CA SER A 55 0.41 -6.45 -6.87
C SER A 55 -0.32 -6.11 -5.59
N ILE A 56 -1.64 -6.26 -5.61
CA ILE A 56 -2.48 -6.17 -4.42
C ILE A 56 -2.45 -7.52 -3.70
N VAL A 57 -2.20 -7.48 -2.40
CA VAL A 57 -2.37 -8.60 -1.48
C VAL A 57 -3.43 -8.19 -0.47
N PHE A 58 -4.66 -8.59 -0.72
CA PHE A 58 -5.80 -8.29 0.14
C PHE A 58 -5.83 -9.26 1.33
N GLU A 59 -5.76 -8.72 2.55
CA GLU A 59 -5.81 -9.50 3.80
C GLU A 59 -7.05 -9.18 4.66
N GLY A 60 -7.88 -8.23 4.20
CA GLY A 60 -9.25 -7.99 4.68
C GLY A 60 -9.47 -7.95 6.20
N GLN A 61 -9.60 -6.75 6.79
CA GLN A 61 -9.93 -6.58 8.20
C GLN A 61 -11.06 -5.58 8.41
N GLY A 62 -12.26 -6.09 8.72
CA GLY A 62 -13.39 -5.26 9.14
C GLY A 62 -14.01 -4.40 8.04
N ASN A 63 -13.85 -4.77 6.76
CA ASN A 63 -14.58 -4.15 5.65
C ASN A 63 -16.07 -4.50 5.72
N ALA A 64 -16.94 -3.53 5.44
CA ALA A 64 -18.40 -3.70 5.40
C ALA A 64 -18.93 -4.09 4.01
N VAL A 65 -18.02 -4.27 3.04
CA VAL A 65 -18.30 -4.66 1.65
C VAL A 65 -17.72 -6.04 1.36
N SER A 66 -18.09 -6.63 0.22
CA SER A 66 -17.51 -7.91 -0.22
C SER A 66 -16.01 -7.78 -0.53
N ASP A 67 -15.27 -8.88 -0.44
CA ASP A 67 -13.83 -8.89 -0.79
C ASP A 67 -13.58 -8.40 -2.22
N LEU A 68 -14.45 -8.78 -3.17
CA LEU A 68 -14.31 -8.35 -4.56
C LEU A 68 -14.48 -6.83 -4.70
N GLU A 69 -15.45 -6.26 -3.99
CA GLU A 69 -15.70 -4.82 -3.97
C GLU A 69 -14.54 -4.07 -3.28
N ALA A 70 -14.03 -4.59 -2.15
CA ALA A 70 -12.87 -4.04 -1.46
C ALA A 70 -11.61 -4.06 -2.34
N ILE A 71 -11.38 -5.13 -3.10
CA ILE A 71 -10.28 -5.20 -4.08
C ILE A 71 -10.46 -4.15 -5.18
N GLY A 72 -11.68 -3.94 -5.67
CA GLY A 72 -11.99 -2.87 -6.63
C GLY A 72 -11.62 -1.48 -6.09
N LEU A 73 -12.04 -1.17 -4.85
CA LEU A 73 -11.69 0.07 -4.17
C LEU A 73 -10.17 0.23 -3.99
N ALA A 74 -9.46 -0.85 -3.69
CA ALA A 74 -8.01 -0.85 -3.57
C ALA A 74 -7.32 -0.52 -4.91
N VAL A 75 -7.84 -1.06 -6.03
CA VAL A 75 -7.33 -0.73 -7.37
C VAL A 75 -7.49 0.76 -7.67
N ASP A 76 -8.68 1.32 -7.42
CA ASP A 76 -8.96 2.73 -7.67
C ASP A 76 -8.10 3.64 -6.79
N TYR A 77 -7.97 3.32 -5.51
CA TYR A 77 -7.13 4.04 -4.56
C TYR A 77 -5.66 4.07 -4.99
N LEU A 78 -5.06 2.90 -5.30
CA LEU A 78 -3.66 2.82 -5.70
C LEU A 78 -3.40 3.51 -7.04
N ARG A 79 -4.31 3.38 -8.01
CA ARG A 79 -4.19 4.10 -9.29
C ARG A 79 -4.24 5.62 -9.10
N GLY A 80 -5.10 6.12 -8.21
CA GLY A 80 -5.16 7.53 -7.87
C GLY A 80 -3.85 8.07 -7.30
N LEU A 81 -3.15 7.28 -6.49
CA LEU A 81 -1.86 7.68 -5.90
C LEU A 81 -0.69 7.60 -6.89
N LEU A 82 -0.74 6.67 -7.84
CA LEU A 82 0.31 6.44 -8.83
C LEU A 82 0.21 7.36 -10.06
N ALA A 83 -0.91 8.05 -10.24
CA ALA A 83 -1.13 9.02 -11.31
C ALA A 83 -0.20 10.25 -11.23
#